data_AF-A0A2V9D3E1-F1
#
_entry.id   AF-A0A2V9D3E1-F1
#
_cell.length_a   1.000
_cell.length_b   1.000
_cell.length_c   1.000
_cell.angle_alpha   90.00
_cell.angle_beta   90.00
_cell.angle_gamma   90.00
#
_symmetry.space_group_name_H-M   'P 1'
#
loop_
_entity.id
_entity.type
_entity.pdbx_description
1 polymer ?
#
loop_
_entity_poly.entity_id
_entity_poly.type
_entity_poly.pdbx_seq_one_letter_code
_entity_poly.pdbx_strand_id
1 'polypeptide(L)'
;MPRIPGVNEAPTPAGFQPKPHLALALAALLCASGFALWLLHRRNTDLKPSAPAEAATYSAPTSSASSTKTTDTEPNAIATLYELTKPWSSKTFHFLDPKTQQSVPAMIIHLPGSATNPSFWAFALTNPLSRCQLQYVTDLRVLSQRYAYSAEHPMVVSDCDGILYDPLKMATLPDGSWVRGDVVRGGGIRPPMSIQVEVRGRDLVAKRME
;
A
#
# COMPACT_ATOMS: atom_id res chain seq x y z
N MET A 1 -39.90 46.23 45.00
CA MET A 1 -40.60 45.29 44.11
C MET A 1 -41.19 44.17 44.95
N PRO A 2 -42.43 43.70 44.70
CA PRO A 2 -43.07 42.66 45.50
C PRO A 2 -42.51 41.27 45.18
N ARG A 3 -42.37 40.41 46.19
CA ARG A 3 -41.92 39.01 46.05
C ARG A 3 -43.07 38.12 45.54
N ILE A 4 -42.81 37.34 44.50
CA ILE A 4 -43.75 36.37 43.91
C ILE A 4 -43.63 35.05 44.68
N PRO A 5 -44.73 34.49 45.22
CA PRO A 5 -44.72 33.15 45.82
C PRO A 5 -44.55 32.09 44.73
N GLY A 6 -43.53 31.22 44.85
CA GLY A 6 -43.39 30.01 44.00
C GLY A 6 -42.08 29.86 43.21
N VAL A 7 -41.09 30.75 43.37
CA VAL A 7 -39.76 30.55 42.76
C VAL A 7 -38.82 29.90 43.78
N ASN A 8 -38.43 28.64 43.53
CA ASN A 8 -37.32 28.01 44.22
C ASN A 8 -36.00 28.62 43.70
N GLU A 9 -35.16 29.13 44.60
CA GLU A 9 -33.81 29.59 44.26
C GLU A 9 -32.98 28.40 43.74
N ALA A 10 -32.26 28.62 42.63
CA ALA A 10 -31.33 27.64 42.09
C ALA A 10 -30.13 27.48 43.06
N PRO A 11 -29.60 26.25 43.25
CA PRO A 11 -28.45 26.07 44.12
C PRO A 11 -27.22 26.75 43.53
N THR A 12 -26.47 27.45 44.37
CA THR A 12 -25.15 28.01 44.05
C THR A 12 -24.20 26.86 43.68
N PRO A 13 -23.42 26.96 42.58
CA PRO A 13 -22.45 25.91 42.25
C PRO A 13 -21.33 25.89 43.30
N ALA A 14 -21.14 24.72 43.91
CA ALA A 14 -20.07 24.46 44.86
C ALA A 14 -18.70 24.57 44.17
N GLY A 15 -17.80 25.36 44.76
CA GLY A 15 -16.42 25.49 44.31
C GLY A 15 -15.71 24.13 44.32
N PHE A 16 -15.17 23.75 43.17
CA PHE A 16 -14.39 22.53 42.99
C PHE A 16 -13.04 22.73 43.69
N GLN A 17 -12.87 22.17 44.89
CA GLN A 17 -11.59 22.11 45.59
C GLN A 17 -10.90 20.77 45.25
N PRO A 18 -9.89 20.76 44.36
CA PRO A 18 -9.20 19.51 44.04
C PRO A 18 -8.39 19.05 45.25
N LYS A 19 -8.65 17.81 45.68
CA LYS A 19 -7.93 17.15 46.78
C LYS A 19 -6.43 17.07 46.44
N PRO A 20 -5.51 17.49 47.33
CA PRO A 20 -4.08 17.63 47.03
C PRO A 20 -3.39 16.33 46.62
N HIS A 21 -3.94 15.17 47.02
CA HIS A 21 -3.41 13.87 46.64
C HIS A 21 -3.62 13.51 45.15
N LEU A 22 -4.65 14.07 44.51
CA LEU A 22 -4.95 13.82 43.09
C LEU A 22 -4.03 14.65 42.18
N ALA A 23 -3.68 15.86 42.61
CA ALA A 23 -2.69 16.69 41.93
C ALA A 23 -1.29 16.07 41.96
N LEU A 24 -0.91 15.43 43.07
CA LEU A 24 0.39 14.77 43.22
C LEU A 24 0.53 13.54 42.29
N ALA A 25 -0.54 12.75 42.16
CA ALA A 25 -0.57 11.58 41.29
C ALA A 25 -0.49 11.96 39.80
N LEU A 26 -1.17 13.04 39.38
CA LEU A 26 -1.11 13.55 38.02
C LEU A 26 0.27 14.14 37.68
N ALA A 27 0.88 14.85 38.63
CA ALA A 27 2.24 15.38 38.47
C ALA A 27 3.28 14.27 38.30
N ALA A 28 3.19 13.20 39.11
CA ALA A 28 4.09 12.05 38.98
C ALA A 28 3.94 11.35 37.61
N LEU A 29 2.72 11.22 37.09
CA LEU A 29 2.46 10.57 35.81
C LEU A 29 2.96 11.41 34.62
N LEU A 30 2.85 12.74 34.70
CA LEU A 30 3.41 13.67 33.71
C LEU A 30 4.94 13.70 33.73
N CYS A 31 5.56 13.63 34.91
CA CYS A 31 7.02 13.52 35.00
C CYS A 31 7.54 12.20 34.42
N ALA A 32 6.86 11.08 34.67
CA ALA A 32 7.26 9.78 34.14
C ALA A 32 7.12 9.70 32.61
N SER A 33 6.04 10.24 32.03
CA SER A 33 5.83 10.26 30.58
C SER A 33 6.80 11.21 29.87
N GLY A 34 7.07 12.37 30.45
CA GLY A 34 8.08 13.31 29.96
C GLY A 34 9.49 12.72 29.97
N PHE A 35 9.86 12.00 31.02
CA PHE A 35 11.19 11.37 31.11
C PHE A 35 11.36 10.21 30.11
N ALA A 36 10.30 9.42 29.88
CA ALA A 36 10.29 8.37 28.86
C ALA A 36 10.42 8.94 27.43
N LEU A 37 9.67 9.99 27.12
CA LEU A 37 9.76 10.70 25.84
C LEU A 37 11.14 11.33 25.63
N TRP A 38 11.74 11.91 26.67
CA TRP A 38 13.08 12.48 26.60
C TRP A 38 14.17 11.42 26.35
N LEU A 39 14.08 10.24 26.98
CA LEU A 39 14.99 9.11 26.72
C LEU A 39 14.86 8.57 25.28
N LEU A 40 13.64 8.51 24.75
CA LEU A 40 13.39 8.14 23.36
C LEU A 40 13.94 9.17 22.37
N HIS A 41 13.82 10.47 22.70
CA HIS A 41 14.36 11.54 21.85
C HIS A 41 15.90 11.56 21.85
N ARG A 42 16.54 11.27 23.00
CA ARG A 42 18.00 11.19 23.10
C ARG A 42 18.60 10.06 22.25
N ARG A 43 17.88 8.94 22.09
CA ARG A 43 18.27 7.84 21.19
C ARG A 43 18.21 8.22 19.71
N ASN A 44 17.32 9.15 19.32
CA ASN A 44 17.22 9.60 17.93
C ASN A 44 18.25 10.67 17.56
N THR A 45 18.87 11.34 18.54
CA THR A 45 19.90 12.38 18.30
C THR A 45 21.33 11.84 18.15
N ASP A 46 21.56 10.54 18.34
CA ASP A 46 22.88 9.91 18.16
C ASP A 46 23.10 9.27 16.78
N LEU A 47 22.27 9.58 15.78
CA LEU A 47 22.60 9.30 14.38
C LEU A 47 23.42 10.44 13.80
N LYS A 48 24.71 10.44 14.18
CA LYS A 48 25.77 11.24 13.57
C LYS A 48 25.77 11.02 12.04
N PRO A 49 25.63 12.07 11.22
CA PRO A 49 25.85 11.95 9.78
C PRO A 49 27.33 11.61 9.54
N SER A 50 27.62 10.40 9.09
CA SER A 50 28.95 10.10 8.53
C SER A 50 29.01 10.62 7.10
N ALA A 51 29.91 11.57 6.89
CA ALA A 51 30.39 11.98 5.58
C ALA A 51 31.17 10.83 4.89
N PRO A 52 31.42 10.93 3.57
CA PRO A 52 31.50 9.78 2.67
C PRO A 52 32.82 9.02 2.77
N ALA A 53 32.73 7.70 2.91
CA ALA A 53 33.87 6.80 2.73
C ALA A 53 33.92 6.35 1.26
N GLU A 54 35.02 6.72 0.64
CA GLU A 54 35.48 6.38 -0.70
C GLU A 54 35.72 4.87 -0.87
N ALA A 55 35.27 4.36 -2.00
CA ALA A 55 35.68 3.14 -2.72
C ALA A 55 35.94 1.84 -1.92
N ALA A 56 34.93 0.96 -1.94
CA ALA A 56 35.15 -0.48 -2.04
C ALA A 56 34.21 -1.04 -3.12
N THR A 57 34.78 -1.39 -4.27
CA THR A 57 34.11 -2.04 -5.39
C THR A 57 33.62 -3.42 -4.95
N TYR A 58 32.40 -3.49 -4.40
CA TYR A 58 31.62 -4.72 -4.40
C TYR A 58 30.90 -4.78 -5.74
N SER A 59 31.43 -5.61 -6.64
CA SER A 59 30.69 -6.07 -7.81
C SER A 59 29.43 -6.77 -7.32
N ALA A 60 28.31 -6.03 -7.25
CA ALA A 60 27.00 -6.64 -7.19
C ALA A 60 26.91 -7.60 -8.39
N PRO A 61 26.36 -8.82 -8.24
CA PRO A 61 25.98 -9.57 -9.41
C PRO A 61 24.95 -8.72 -10.13
N THR A 62 25.37 -8.12 -11.24
CA THR A 62 24.50 -7.52 -12.21
C THR A 62 23.55 -8.64 -12.60
N SER A 63 22.34 -8.64 -12.05
CA SER A 63 21.20 -9.27 -12.70
C SER A 63 20.92 -8.46 -13.97
N SER A 64 21.86 -8.52 -14.91
CA SER A 64 21.60 -8.46 -16.32
C SER A 64 20.85 -9.74 -16.65
N ALA A 65 19.60 -9.84 -16.19
CA ALA A 65 18.59 -10.53 -16.97
C ALA A 65 18.48 -9.67 -18.23
N SER A 66 19.31 -10.03 -19.21
CA SER A 66 19.24 -9.53 -20.56
C SER A 66 17.77 -9.57 -20.95
N SER A 67 17.17 -8.39 -21.00
CA SER A 67 15.85 -8.20 -21.59
C SER A 67 16.01 -8.66 -23.02
N THR A 68 15.66 -9.92 -23.32
CA THR A 68 15.37 -10.33 -24.68
C THR A 68 14.19 -9.49 -25.07
N LYS A 69 14.54 -8.31 -25.59
CA LYS A 69 13.69 -7.33 -26.23
C LYS A 69 12.73 -8.09 -27.12
N THR A 70 11.52 -8.31 -26.64
CA THR A 70 10.37 -8.57 -27.51
C THR A 70 10.43 -7.43 -28.51
N THR A 71 10.60 -7.81 -29.77
CA THR A 71 10.75 -6.94 -30.95
C THR A 71 10.15 -5.55 -30.75
N ASP A 72 10.97 -4.54 -31.03
CA ASP A 72 10.82 -3.08 -30.89
C ASP A 72 9.64 -2.46 -31.65
N THR A 73 8.53 -3.17 -31.84
CA THR A 73 7.55 -2.88 -32.89
C THR A 73 6.13 -2.64 -32.38
N GLU A 74 5.76 -3.06 -31.16
CA GLU A 74 4.44 -2.74 -30.59
C GLU A 74 4.58 -2.01 -29.24
N PRO A 75 4.19 -0.73 -29.16
CA PRO A 75 3.99 -0.06 -27.88
C PRO A 75 3.08 -0.91 -26.99
N ASN A 76 3.45 -1.06 -25.71
CA ASN A 76 2.70 -1.85 -24.72
C ASN A 76 2.75 -3.38 -24.86
N ALA A 77 3.71 -3.93 -25.61
CA ALA A 77 4.06 -5.34 -25.47
C ALA A 77 4.58 -5.61 -24.04
N ILE A 78 3.95 -6.56 -23.34
CA ILE A 78 4.24 -6.84 -21.93
C ILE A 78 5.23 -8.01 -21.82
N ALA A 79 4.81 -9.17 -22.32
CA ALA A 79 5.47 -10.45 -22.19
C ALA A 79 4.89 -11.45 -23.19
N THR A 80 5.55 -12.58 -23.36
CA THR A 80 4.92 -13.76 -23.96
C THR A 80 4.22 -14.61 -22.90
N LEU A 81 3.26 -15.45 -23.30
CA LEU A 81 2.65 -16.46 -22.42
C LEU A 81 3.69 -17.41 -21.81
N TYR A 82 4.81 -17.63 -22.50
CA TYR A 82 5.91 -18.49 -22.04
C TYR A 82 6.68 -17.90 -20.85
N GLU A 83 6.78 -16.58 -20.77
CA GLU A 83 7.44 -15.89 -19.66
C GLU A 83 6.59 -15.96 -18.37
N LEU A 84 5.27 -16.07 -18.51
CA LEU A 84 4.32 -16.13 -17.40
C LEU A 84 3.62 -17.50 -17.35
N THR A 85 4.36 -18.61 -17.42
CA THR A 85 3.77 -19.96 -17.50
C THR A 85 3.22 -20.47 -16.18
N LYS A 86 3.83 -20.09 -15.06
CA LYS A 86 3.42 -20.58 -13.73
C LYS A 86 2.36 -19.66 -13.13
N PRO A 87 1.31 -20.20 -12.47
CA PRO A 87 0.47 -19.39 -11.61
C PRO A 87 1.31 -18.60 -10.62
N TRP A 88 0.91 -17.37 -10.35
CA TRP A 88 1.59 -16.40 -9.51
C TRP A 88 2.93 -15.86 -10.02
N SER A 89 3.37 -16.26 -11.22
CA SER A 89 4.46 -15.57 -11.90
C SER A 89 4.04 -14.15 -12.26
N SER A 90 5.00 -13.23 -12.23
CA SER A 90 4.75 -11.80 -12.45
C SER A 90 5.87 -11.17 -13.26
N LYS A 91 5.55 -10.08 -13.96
CA LYS A 91 6.53 -9.27 -14.67
C LYS A 91 6.18 -7.78 -14.54
N THR A 92 7.18 -6.96 -14.28
CA THR A 92 7.05 -5.50 -14.35
C THR A 92 7.23 -5.01 -15.78
N PHE A 93 6.49 -3.98 -16.15
CA PHE A 93 6.60 -3.33 -17.46
C PHE A 93 6.23 -1.85 -17.35
N HIS A 94 6.43 -1.11 -18.43
CA HIS A 94 5.94 0.27 -18.54
C HIS A 94 4.75 0.30 -19.50
N PHE A 95 3.62 0.81 -19.03
CA PHE A 95 2.45 1.09 -19.85
C PHE A 95 2.54 2.52 -20.39
N LEU A 96 2.53 2.66 -21.71
CA LEU A 96 2.36 3.93 -22.39
C LEU A 96 0.87 4.17 -22.62
N ASP A 97 0.29 5.12 -21.90
CA ASP A 97 -1.12 5.49 -22.09
C ASP A 97 -1.32 6.07 -23.50
N PRO A 98 -2.13 5.44 -24.36
CA PRO A 98 -2.35 5.93 -25.72
C PRO A 98 -2.94 7.34 -25.77
N LYS A 99 -3.70 7.75 -24.74
CA LYS A 99 -4.37 9.06 -24.69
C LYS A 99 -3.44 10.16 -24.21
N THR A 100 -2.73 9.93 -23.12
CA THR A 100 -1.88 10.95 -22.47
C THR A 100 -0.42 10.90 -22.89
N GLN A 101 0.00 9.82 -23.56
CA GLN A 101 1.41 9.50 -23.87
C GLN A 101 2.30 9.40 -22.63
N GLN A 102 1.70 9.24 -21.46
CA GLN A 102 2.43 9.07 -20.20
C GLN A 102 2.90 7.62 -20.05
N SER A 103 4.16 7.43 -19.66
CA SER A 103 4.68 6.14 -19.25
C SER A 103 4.40 5.91 -17.76
N VAL A 104 3.71 4.81 -17.46
CA VAL A 104 3.27 4.43 -16.11
C VAL A 104 3.92 3.09 -15.74
N PRO A 105 4.62 2.97 -14.60
CA PRO A 105 5.14 1.69 -14.15
C PRO A 105 3.99 0.76 -13.78
N ALA A 106 4.06 -0.48 -14.24
CA ALA A 106 2.99 -1.46 -14.12
C ALA A 106 3.53 -2.86 -13.85
N MET A 107 2.64 -3.75 -13.46
CA MET A 107 2.92 -5.16 -13.28
C MET A 107 1.78 -6.00 -13.82
N ILE A 108 2.13 -7.16 -14.36
CA ILE A 108 1.21 -8.24 -14.70
C ILE A 108 1.48 -9.44 -13.80
N ILE A 109 0.42 -10.12 -13.36
CA ILE A 109 0.45 -11.36 -12.59
C ILE A 109 -0.36 -12.40 -13.36
N HIS A 110 0.20 -13.60 -13.53
CA HIS A 110 -0.54 -14.77 -13.97
C HIS A 110 -1.34 -15.32 -12.80
N LEU A 111 -2.66 -15.27 -12.89
CA LEU A 111 -3.55 -15.82 -11.87
C LEU A 111 -3.75 -17.33 -12.10
N PRO A 112 -4.04 -18.10 -11.05
CA PRO A 112 -4.56 -19.46 -11.21
C PRO A 112 -5.76 -19.51 -12.16
N GLY A 113 -5.79 -20.50 -13.04
CA GLY A 113 -6.82 -20.67 -14.05
C GLY A 113 -6.68 -22.00 -14.79
N SER A 114 -7.47 -22.18 -15.85
CA SER A 114 -7.35 -23.33 -16.75
C SER A 114 -6.20 -23.13 -17.73
N ALA A 115 -5.50 -24.22 -18.09
CA ALA A 115 -4.50 -24.19 -19.16
C ALA A 115 -5.05 -23.69 -20.51
N THR A 116 -6.35 -23.89 -20.76
CA THR A 116 -7.02 -23.43 -21.99
C THR A 116 -7.53 -21.99 -21.91
N ASN A 117 -7.62 -21.42 -20.71
CA ASN A 117 -8.10 -20.07 -20.47
C ASN A 117 -7.22 -19.41 -19.38
N PRO A 118 -5.98 -19.03 -19.72
CA PRO A 118 -5.10 -18.39 -18.77
C PRO A 118 -5.69 -17.03 -18.34
N SER A 119 -5.53 -16.69 -17.06
CA SER A 119 -6.07 -15.47 -16.49
C SER A 119 -4.94 -14.56 -16.03
N PHE A 120 -5.01 -13.29 -16.40
CA PHE A 120 -3.99 -12.31 -16.05
C PHE A 120 -4.63 -11.11 -15.36
N TRP A 121 -3.89 -10.53 -14.43
CA TRP A 121 -4.22 -9.25 -13.85
C TRP A 121 -3.04 -8.31 -14.01
N ALA A 122 -3.26 -7.22 -14.74
CA ALA A 122 -2.29 -6.15 -14.85
C ALA A 122 -2.84 -4.88 -14.20
N PHE A 123 -1.96 -4.12 -13.57
CA PHE A 123 -2.31 -2.92 -12.83
C PHE A 123 -1.12 -1.96 -12.77
N ALA A 124 -1.41 -0.67 -12.57
CA ALA A 124 -0.38 0.34 -12.33
C ALA A 124 0.23 0.18 -10.93
N LEU A 125 1.56 0.29 -10.82
CA LEU A 125 2.27 0.23 -9.54
C LEU A 125 2.15 1.54 -8.74
N THR A 126 1.62 2.59 -9.35
CA THR A 126 1.37 3.88 -8.72
C THR A 126 -0.12 4.07 -8.48
N ASN A 127 -0.48 4.57 -7.31
CA ASN A 127 -1.83 5.00 -7.01
C ASN A 127 -1.97 6.51 -7.28
N PRO A 128 -2.96 6.99 -8.05
CA PRO A 128 -3.13 8.41 -8.31
C PRO A 128 -3.51 9.23 -7.06
N LEU A 129 -4.05 8.57 -6.04
CA LEU A 129 -4.50 9.21 -4.79
C LEU A 129 -3.46 9.16 -3.68
N SER A 130 -2.33 8.47 -3.87
CA SER A 130 -1.29 8.34 -2.85
C SER A 130 0.11 8.42 -3.45
N ARG A 131 1.11 8.61 -2.57
CA ARG A 131 2.53 8.53 -2.97
C ARG A 131 3.12 7.15 -2.73
N CYS A 132 2.34 6.21 -2.21
CA CYS A 132 2.81 4.85 -1.99
C CYS A 132 2.94 4.12 -3.33
N GLN A 133 3.87 3.19 -3.39
CA GLN A 133 3.99 2.26 -4.50
C GLN A 133 3.41 0.91 -4.12
N LEU A 134 2.82 0.24 -5.11
CA LEU A 134 2.35 -1.12 -4.94
C LEU A 134 3.51 -2.09 -5.11
N GLN A 135 3.52 -3.12 -4.28
CA GLN A 135 4.50 -4.20 -4.30
C GLN A 135 3.76 -5.54 -4.32
N TYR A 136 4.25 -6.44 -5.15
CA TYR A 136 3.75 -7.81 -5.17
C TYR A 136 4.53 -8.66 -4.18
N VAL A 137 3.85 -9.16 -3.16
CA VAL A 137 4.44 -9.89 -2.04
C VAL A 137 4.05 -11.36 -2.15
N THR A 138 5.04 -12.21 -2.40
CA THR A 138 4.87 -13.66 -2.56
C THR A 138 5.19 -14.46 -1.30
N ASP A 139 5.99 -13.91 -0.37
CA ASP A 139 6.25 -14.56 0.92
C ASP A 139 5.07 -14.33 1.88
N LEU A 140 4.25 -15.38 2.07
CA LEU A 140 3.08 -15.33 2.94
C LEU A 140 3.42 -15.06 4.40
N ARG A 141 4.66 -15.35 4.83
CA ARG A 141 5.12 -15.03 6.18
C ARG A 141 5.34 -13.52 6.35
N VAL A 142 5.74 -12.82 5.30
CA VAL A 142 5.84 -11.35 5.32
C VAL A 142 4.44 -10.76 5.46
N LEU A 143 3.45 -11.30 4.73
CA LEU A 143 2.05 -10.89 4.85
C LEU A 143 1.51 -11.09 6.28
N SER A 144 1.80 -12.23 6.89
CA SER A 144 1.32 -12.51 8.25
C SER A 144 2.08 -11.74 9.34
N GLN A 145 3.39 -11.58 9.22
CA GLN A 145 4.21 -10.95 10.27
C GLN A 145 4.21 -9.42 10.19
N ARG A 146 4.39 -8.86 8.99
CA ARG A 146 4.52 -7.41 8.79
C ARG A 146 3.16 -6.73 8.63
N TYR A 147 2.24 -7.40 7.94
CA TYR A 147 0.92 -6.84 7.64
C TYR A 147 -0.19 -7.49 8.45
N ALA A 148 0.16 -8.36 9.42
CA ALA A 148 -0.76 -9.06 10.31
C ALA A 148 -1.87 -9.86 9.58
N TYR A 149 -1.68 -10.19 8.30
CA TYR A 149 -2.73 -10.73 7.43
C TYR A 149 -2.38 -12.15 6.97
N SER A 150 -3.27 -13.10 7.25
CA SER A 150 -3.10 -14.49 6.83
C SER A 150 -3.66 -14.65 5.41
N ALA A 151 -2.77 -14.65 4.41
CA ALA A 151 -3.13 -14.90 3.02
C ALA A 151 -2.88 -16.36 2.62
N GLU A 152 -3.67 -16.88 1.67
CA GLU A 152 -3.48 -18.21 1.08
C GLU A 152 -2.66 -18.17 -0.21
N HIS A 153 -2.42 -16.97 -0.75
CA HIS A 153 -1.70 -16.73 -1.98
C HIS A 153 -0.99 -15.38 -1.94
N PRO A 154 -0.09 -15.11 -2.91
CA PRO A 154 0.54 -13.80 -3.04
C PRO A 154 -0.47 -12.66 -3.14
N MET A 155 -0.08 -11.49 -2.63
CA MET A 155 -0.93 -10.31 -2.52
C MET A 155 -0.22 -9.09 -3.09
N VAL A 156 -0.99 -8.05 -3.39
CA VAL A 156 -0.43 -6.74 -3.72
C VAL A 156 -0.58 -5.83 -2.50
N VAL A 157 0.49 -5.14 -2.14
CA VAL A 157 0.56 -4.33 -0.93
C VAL A 157 1.02 -2.93 -1.28
N SER A 158 0.37 -1.92 -0.73
CA SER A 158 0.86 -0.55 -0.77
C SER A 158 1.93 -0.35 0.31
N ASP A 159 3.13 0.04 -0.11
CA ASP A 159 4.35 -0.04 0.68
C ASP A 159 4.41 0.90 1.88
N CYS A 160 3.68 2.01 1.84
CA CYS A 160 3.78 3.08 2.82
C CYS A 160 2.58 3.21 3.77
N ASP A 161 1.40 2.74 3.35
CA ASP A 161 0.17 2.74 4.16
C ASP A 161 -0.35 1.34 4.52
N GLY A 162 0.29 0.28 4.00
CA GLY A 162 -0.01 -1.11 4.36
C GLY A 162 -1.38 -1.60 3.89
N ILE A 163 -1.98 -0.98 2.88
CA ILE A 163 -3.22 -1.49 2.27
C ILE A 163 -2.91 -2.77 1.49
N LEU A 164 -3.73 -3.81 1.69
CA LEU A 164 -3.63 -5.09 0.97
C LEU A 164 -4.75 -5.24 -0.03
N TYR A 165 -4.37 -5.66 -1.23
CA TYR A 165 -5.24 -5.92 -2.35
C TYR A 165 -5.12 -7.39 -2.75
N ASP A 166 -6.27 -8.04 -2.91
CA ASP A 166 -6.37 -9.45 -3.27
C ASP A 166 -6.50 -9.63 -4.79
N PRO A 167 -5.51 -10.27 -5.46
CA PRO A 167 -5.54 -10.50 -6.90
C PRO A 167 -6.76 -11.29 -7.40
N LEU A 168 -7.38 -12.12 -6.55
CA LEU A 168 -8.51 -12.97 -6.94
C LEU A 168 -9.86 -12.31 -6.65
N LYS A 169 -9.90 -11.31 -5.78
CA LYS A 169 -11.14 -10.69 -5.33
C LYS A 169 -11.59 -9.58 -6.27
N MET A 170 -12.89 -9.60 -6.58
CA MET A 170 -13.56 -8.56 -7.38
C MET A 170 -14.19 -7.51 -6.46
N ALA A 171 -14.10 -6.24 -6.85
CA ALA A 171 -14.80 -5.13 -6.24
C ALA A 171 -15.80 -4.54 -7.23
N THR A 172 -16.88 -3.98 -6.70
CA THR A 172 -17.82 -3.18 -7.48
C THR A 172 -17.55 -1.70 -7.22
N LEU A 173 -17.22 -0.95 -8.26
CA LEU A 173 -17.03 0.50 -8.17
C LEU A 173 -18.39 1.23 -8.06
N PRO A 174 -18.41 2.51 -7.62
CA PRO A 174 -19.66 3.28 -7.47
C PRO A 174 -20.48 3.44 -8.75
N ASP A 175 -19.86 3.30 -9.92
CA ASP A 175 -20.51 3.32 -11.23
C ASP A 175 -21.09 1.95 -11.65
N GLY A 176 -20.97 0.93 -10.79
CA GLY A 176 -21.44 -0.44 -11.02
C GLY A 176 -20.46 -1.32 -11.78
N SER A 177 -19.32 -0.79 -12.23
CA SER A 177 -18.28 -1.58 -12.91
C SER A 177 -17.59 -2.54 -11.95
N TRP A 178 -17.12 -3.68 -12.46
CA TRP A 178 -16.43 -4.70 -11.67
C TRP A 178 -14.96 -4.70 -12.00
N VAL A 179 -14.13 -4.54 -10.97
CA VAL A 179 -12.67 -4.48 -11.12
C VAL A 179 -12.02 -5.49 -10.19
N ARG A 180 -10.82 -5.94 -10.55
CA ARG A 180 -10.07 -6.94 -9.80
C ARG A 180 -9.10 -6.25 -8.84
N GLY A 181 -8.78 -6.90 -7.71
CA GLY A 181 -7.84 -6.36 -6.74
C GLY A 181 -8.52 -5.68 -5.56
N ASP A 182 -9.65 -6.22 -5.07
CA ASP A 182 -10.38 -5.61 -3.96
C ASP A 182 -9.51 -5.45 -2.71
N VAL A 183 -9.82 -4.41 -1.93
CA VAL A 183 -9.16 -4.14 -0.66
C VAL A 183 -9.63 -5.18 0.36
N VAL A 184 -8.69 -5.92 0.92
CA VAL A 184 -8.97 -6.92 1.97
C VAL A 184 -8.47 -6.47 3.34
N ARG A 185 -7.59 -5.46 3.38
CA ARG A 185 -7.13 -4.82 4.61
C ARG A 185 -6.67 -3.39 4.35
N GLY A 186 -6.88 -2.52 5.34
CA GLY A 186 -6.42 -1.13 5.32
C GLY A 186 -7.53 -0.16 4.89
N GLY A 187 -7.21 1.13 4.85
CA GLY A 187 -8.16 2.21 4.54
C GLY A 187 -8.34 2.51 3.04
N GLY A 188 -8.04 1.56 2.16
CA GLY A 188 -8.17 1.74 0.71
C GLY A 188 -9.64 1.85 0.28
N ILE A 189 -9.95 2.84 -0.57
CA ILE A 189 -11.33 3.10 -1.03
C ILE A 189 -11.57 2.54 -2.44
N ARG A 190 -10.49 2.28 -3.19
CA ARG A 190 -10.54 1.69 -4.53
C ARG A 190 -9.41 0.69 -4.74
N PRO A 191 -9.65 -0.34 -5.57
CA PRO A 191 -8.60 -1.21 -6.10
C PRO A 191 -7.53 -0.45 -6.88
N PRO A 192 -6.37 -1.09 -7.17
CA PRO A 192 -5.37 -0.55 -8.07
C PRO A 192 -5.95 -0.24 -9.45
N MET A 193 -5.38 0.75 -10.15
CA MET A 193 -5.79 1.08 -11.52
C MET A 193 -5.53 -0.13 -12.44
N SER A 194 -6.59 -0.75 -12.94
CA SER A 194 -6.48 -1.93 -13.80
C SER A 194 -5.93 -1.55 -15.17
N ILE A 195 -5.15 -2.44 -15.75
CA ILE A 195 -4.70 -2.37 -17.15
C ILE A 195 -5.28 -3.57 -17.87
N GLN A 196 -6.08 -3.31 -18.90
CA GLN A 196 -6.64 -4.32 -19.77
C GLN A 196 -5.53 -4.98 -20.59
N VAL A 197 -5.44 -6.30 -20.50
CA VAL A 197 -4.50 -7.13 -21.26
C VAL A 197 -5.25 -7.94 -22.30
N GLU A 198 -4.72 -7.96 -23.51
CA GLU A 198 -5.19 -8.77 -24.62
C GLU A 198 -4.14 -9.84 -24.95
N VAL A 199 -4.58 -11.08 -25.16
CA VAL A 199 -3.73 -12.17 -25.64
C VAL A 199 -3.78 -12.18 -27.18
N ARG A 200 -2.66 -11.89 -27.82
CA ARG A 200 -2.49 -11.91 -29.29
C ARG A 200 -1.58 -13.04 -29.71
N GLY A 201 -2.17 -14.18 -30.02
CA GLY A 201 -1.42 -15.41 -30.26
C GLY A 201 -0.67 -15.82 -28.98
N ARG A 202 0.65 -15.58 -28.95
CA ARG A 202 1.51 -15.86 -27.78
C ARG A 202 1.86 -14.62 -26.96
N ASP A 203 1.49 -13.43 -27.43
CA ASP A 203 1.92 -12.18 -26.85
C ASP A 203 0.83 -11.59 -25.95
N LEU A 204 1.25 -10.99 -24.84
CA LEU A 204 0.41 -10.24 -23.93
C LEU A 204 0.61 -8.76 -24.19
N VAL A 205 -0.47 -8.06 -24.54
CA VAL A 205 -0.41 -6.65 -24.91
C VAL A 205 -1.35 -5.83 -24.03
N ALA A 206 -0.84 -4.76 -23.43
CA ALA A 206 -1.66 -3.82 -22.67
C ALA A 206 -2.38 -2.84 -23.60
N LYS A 207 -3.67 -2.60 -23.36
CA LYS A 207 -4.53 -1.81 -24.26
C LYS A 207 -5.05 -0.53 -23.65
N ARG A 208 -5.57 -0.61 -22.43
CA ARG A 208 -6.25 0.50 -21.77
C ARG A 208 -6.02 0.43 -20.28
N MET A 209 -5.91 1.59 -19.65
CA MET A 209 -5.97 1.75 -18.21
C MET A 209 -7.32 2.39 -17.83
N GLU A 210 -7.91 1.94 -16.71
CA GLU A 210 -9.17 2.48 -16.16
C GLU A 210 -9.06 3.92 -15.65
#